data_AF-A0A661BZ96-F1
#
_entry.id   AF-A0A661BZ96-F1
#
_cell.length_a   1.000
_cell.length_b   1.000
_cell.length_c   1.000
_cell.angle_alpha   90.00
_cell.angle_beta   90.00
_cell.angle_gamma   90.00
#
_symmetry.space_group_name_H-M   'P 1'
#
loop_
_entity.id
_entity.type
_entity.pdbx_description
1 polymer ?
#
loop_
_entity_poly.entity_id
_entity_poly.type
_entity_poly.pdbx_seq_one_letter_code
_entity_poly.pdbx_strand_id
1 'polypeptide(L)'
;WTTAPRDQFIGWKKSQRESQLHRVINNARFLILPWIKVPHLASKLLSIAAKRVQVDWLERYHYKPVLLETFVEIERFKGICYKAANWQCLGTTTGRGKKGANNARIGIKSIWVYPLTRHFKKILCQ
;
A
#
# COMPACT_ATOMS: atom_id res chain seq x y z
N TRP A 1 5.36 1.19 12.18
CA TRP A 1 4.12 1.88 11.76
C TRP A 1 4.37 3.24 11.11
N THR A 2 5.54 3.84 11.32
CA THR A 2 5.97 5.03 10.59
C THR A 2 6.51 4.65 9.22
N THR A 3 6.15 5.41 8.19
CA THR A 3 6.68 5.22 6.83
C THR A 3 6.80 6.60 6.22
N ALA A 4 8.00 7.19 6.31
CA ALA A 4 8.21 8.60 5.99
C ALA A 4 7.71 8.99 4.58
N PRO A 5 7.96 8.22 3.50
CA PRO A 5 7.48 8.58 2.17
C PRO A 5 5.95 8.62 2.07
N ARG A 6 5.25 7.66 2.69
CA ARG A 6 3.78 7.67 2.77
C ARG A 6 3.27 8.84 3.60
N ASP A 7 3.87 9.06 4.76
CA ASP A 7 3.43 10.10 5.69
C ASP A 7 3.60 11.50 5.06
N GLN A 8 4.70 11.74 4.34
CA GLN A 8 4.94 12.95 3.55
C GLN A 8 3.95 13.09 2.38
N PHE A 9 3.67 12.00 1.66
CA PHE A 9 2.70 12.01 0.56
C PHE A 9 1.28 12.37 1.02
N ILE A 10 0.85 11.85 2.18
CA ILE A 10 -0.46 12.15 2.77
C ILE A 10 -0.47 13.58 3.34
N GLY A 11 0.59 13.99 4.02
CA GLY A 11 0.71 15.31 4.66
C GLY A 11 0.07 15.38 6.06
N TRP A 12 -0.24 14.24 6.67
CA TRP A 12 -0.85 14.17 8.01
C TRP A 12 0.17 14.40 9.14
N LYS A 13 -0.31 14.97 10.26
CA LYS A 13 0.45 15.06 11.52
C LYS A 13 0.44 13.72 12.27
N LYS A 14 1.28 13.59 13.29
CA LYS A 14 1.37 12.36 14.10
C LYS A 14 0.01 11.95 14.71
N SER A 15 -0.73 12.91 15.28
CA SER A 15 -2.05 12.67 15.87
C SER A 15 -3.07 12.18 14.84
N GLN A 16 -3.10 12.82 13.65
CA GLN A 16 -3.95 12.43 12.54
C GLN A 16 -3.60 11.04 12.00
N ARG A 17 -2.31 10.70 11.92
CA ARG A 17 -1.90 9.34 11.59
C ARG A 17 -2.40 8.35 12.62
N GLU A 18 -2.23 8.63 13.91
CA GLU A 18 -2.66 7.71 14.98
C GLU A 18 -4.18 7.46 14.95
N SER A 19 -4.98 8.48 14.65
CA SER A 19 -6.44 8.33 14.53
C SER A 19 -6.88 7.71 13.19
N GLN A 20 -6.24 8.06 12.08
CA GLN A 20 -6.72 7.72 10.73
C GLN A 20 -6.00 6.52 10.07
N LEU A 21 -4.93 5.97 10.68
CA LEU A 21 -4.15 4.88 10.07
C LEU A 21 -5.00 3.65 9.71
N HIS A 22 -6.08 3.39 10.45
CA HIS A 22 -7.02 2.30 10.17
C HIS A 22 -7.66 2.40 8.76
N ARG A 23 -7.72 3.60 8.17
CA ARG A 23 -8.26 3.82 6.81
C ARG A 23 -7.24 3.54 5.70
N VAL A 24 -5.99 3.23 6.05
CA VAL A 24 -4.94 2.79 5.13
C VAL A 24 -4.77 1.29 5.28
N ILE A 25 -5.01 0.52 4.21
CA ILE A 25 -4.94 -0.94 4.25
C ILE A 25 -3.78 -1.45 3.42
N ASN A 26 -3.14 -2.52 3.91
CA ASN A 26 -1.94 -3.05 3.32
C ASN A 26 -2.23 -4.31 2.48
N ASN A 27 -1.86 -4.29 1.20
CA ASN A 27 -1.82 -5.50 0.38
C ASN A 27 -0.54 -6.29 0.70
N ALA A 28 -0.58 -7.05 1.78
CA ALA A 28 0.59 -7.71 2.36
C ALA A 28 1.08 -8.92 1.56
N ARG A 29 0.18 -9.59 0.82
CA ARG A 29 0.49 -10.78 0.02
C ARG A 29 -0.28 -10.75 -1.28
N PHE A 30 0.47 -10.69 -2.38
CA PHE A 30 -0.06 -10.84 -3.73
C PHE A 30 0.77 -11.89 -4.47
N LEU A 31 0.13 -13.01 -4.80
CA LEU A 31 0.79 -14.19 -5.36
C LEU A 31 0.00 -14.70 -6.56
N ILE A 32 0.69 -14.81 -7.69
CA ILE A 32 0.24 -15.58 -8.84
C ILE A 32 1.19 -16.77 -8.95
N LEU A 33 0.63 -17.97 -9.01
CA LEU A 33 1.43 -19.20 -9.04
C LEU A 33 2.16 -19.30 -10.39
N PRO A 34 3.41 -19.80 -10.43
CA PRO A 34 4.29 -19.71 -11.59
C PRO A 34 3.78 -20.46 -12.83
N TRP A 35 2.90 -21.45 -12.64
CA TRP A 35 2.26 -22.17 -13.75
C TRP A 35 1.10 -21.41 -14.40
N ILE A 36 0.62 -20.32 -13.78
CA ILE A 36 -0.43 -19.47 -14.33
C ILE A 36 0.21 -18.43 -15.25
N LYS A 37 0.10 -18.64 -16.56
CA LYS A 37 0.69 -17.77 -17.59
C LYS A 37 -0.42 -17.06 -18.38
N VAL A 38 -0.92 -15.96 -17.81
CA VAL A 38 -1.90 -15.09 -18.47
C VAL A 38 -1.31 -13.68 -18.57
N PRO A 39 -1.14 -13.12 -19.79
CA PRO A 39 -0.63 -11.77 -19.97
C PRO A 39 -1.45 -10.74 -19.17
N HIS A 40 -0.77 -9.80 -18.51
CA HIS A 40 -1.37 -8.68 -17.77
C HIS A 40 -2.36 -9.07 -16.64
N LEU A 41 -2.42 -10.35 -16.25
CA LEU A 41 -3.31 -10.82 -15.19
C LEU A 41 -3.09 -10.07 -13.87
N ALA A 42 -1.82 -9.84 -13.51
CA ALA A 42 -1.46 -9.18 -12.27
C ALA A 42 -2.07 -7.78 -12.14
N SER A 43 -1.88 -6.92 -13.15
CA SER A 43 -2.41 -5.57 -13.13
C SER A 43 -3.94 -5.56 -13.21
N LYS A 44 -4.53 -6.48 -14.00
CA LYS A 44 -5.99 -6.63 -14.09
C LYS A 44 -6.61 -6.98 -12.73
N LEU A 45 -6.06 -7.95 -12.02
CA LEU A 45 -6.54 -8.37 -10.70
C LEU A 45 -6.41 -7.24 -9.67
N LEU A 46 -5.28 -6.52 -9.67
CA LEU A 46 -5.08 -5.35 -8.79
C LEU A 46 -6.12 -4.26 -9.05
N SER A 47 -6.44 -3.97 -10.32
CA SER A 47 -7.47 -2.99 -10.68
C SER A 47 -8.87 -3.42 -10.25
N ILE A 48 -9.21 -4.72 -10.38
CA ILE A 48 -10.51 -5.25 -9.91
C ILE A 48 -10.60 -5.14 -8.39
N ALA A 49 -9.56 -5.58 -7.67
CA ALA A 49 -9.51 -5.52 -6.22
C ALA A 49 -9.65 -4.08 -5.72
N ALA A 50 -8.92 -3.12 -6.30
CA ALA A 50 -9.00 -1.72 -5.88
C ALA A 50 -10.40 -1.09 -6.08
N LYS A 51 -11.16 -1.53 -7.09
CA LYS A 51 -12.54 -1.06 -7.32
C LYS A 51 -13.54 -1.62 -6.30
N ARG A 52 -13.31 -2.85 -5.84
CA ARG A 52 -14.24 -3.57 -4.96
C ARG A 52 -13.96 -3.37 -3.48
N VAL A 53 -12.69 -3.19 -3.12
CA VAL A 53 -12.23 -3.26 -1.73
C VAL A 53 -12.97 -2.32 -0.78
N GLN A 54 -13.36 -1.11 -1.21
CA GLN A 54 -14.11 -0.19 -0.33
C GLN A 54 -15.49 -0.72 0.06
N VAL A 55 -16.14 -1.48 -0.83
CA VAL A 55 -17.44 -2.11 -0.58
C VAL A 55 -17.24 -3.29 0.36
N ASP A 56 -16.33 -4.21 0.01
CA ASP A 56 -16.06 -5.41 0.80
C ASP A 56 -15.62 -5.03 2.24
N TRP A 57 -14.85 -3.95 2.40
CA TRP A 57 -14.40 -3.49 3.71
C TRP A 57 -15.52 -2.86 4.54
N LEU A 58 -16.42 -2.11 3.89
CA LEU A 58 -17.57 -1.52 4.58
C LEU A 58 -18.50 -2.62 5.10
N GLU A 59 -18.78 -3.63 4.29
CA GLU A 59 -19.66 -4.74 4.66
C GLU A 59 -19.10 -5.52 5.85
N ARG A 60 -17.78 -5.74 5.88
CA ARG A 60 -17.13 -6.56 6.91
C ARG A 60 -16.73 -5.80 8.18
N TYR A 61 -16.25 -4.57 8.02
CA TYR A 61 -15.61 -3.80 9.10
C TYR A 61 -16.31 -2.48 9.41
N HIS A 62 -17.40 -2.15 8.70
CA HIS A 62 -18.23 -0.96 8.91
C HIS A 62 -17.49 0.38 8.72
N TYR A 63 -16.39 0.39 7.97
CA TYR A 63 -15.74 1.61 7.50
C TYR A 63 -15.15 1.45 6.10
N LYS A 64 -14.96 2.58 5.40
CA LYS A 64 -14.33 2.62 4.09
C LYS A 64 -12.84 3.00 4.20
N PRO A 65 -11.90 2.14 3.76
CA PRO A 65 -10.52 2.53 3.57
C PRO A 65 -10.44 3.55 2.43
N VAL A 66 -9.42 4.40 2.45
CA VAL A 66 -9.23 5.49 1.48
C VAL A 66 -7.91 5.40 0.73
N LEU A 67 -7.00 4.54 1.19
CA LEU A 67 -5.68 4.35 0.59
C LEU A 67 -5.27 2.87 0.72
N LEU A 68 -4.81 2.29 -0.40
CA LEU A 68 -4.05 1.03 -0.36
C LEU A 68 -2.57 1.34 -0.28
N GLU A 69 -1.82 0.50 0.43
CA GLU A 69 -0.37 0.49 0.41
C GLU A 69 0.18 -0.93 0.20
N THR A 70 1.39 -1.04 -0.35
CA THR A 70 2.15 -2.29 -0.38
C THR A 70 3.65 -1.99 -0.43
N PHE A 71 4.44 -3.03 -0.14
CA PHE A 71 5.90 -2.95 -0.05
C PHE A 71 6.52 -4.05 -0.90
N VAL A 72 7.28 -3.66 -1.92
CA VAL A 72 7.89 -4.59 -2.88
C VAL A 72 9.40 -4.57 -2.69
N GLU A 73 9.97 -5.72 -2.34
CA GLU A 73 11.41 -5.90 -2.18
C GLU A 73 12.11 -5.68 -3.54
N ILE A 74 13.05 -4.72 -3.58
CA ILE A 74 13.57 -4.16 -4.84
C ILE A 74 14.64 -5.03 -5.49
N GLU A 75 15.37 -5.84 -4.71
CA GLU A 75 16.38 -6.75 -5.26
C GLU A 75 15.73 -7.89 -6.05
N ARG A 76 14.53 -8.31 -5.63
CA ARG A 76 13.78 -9.41 -6.26
C ARG A 76 12.77 -8.94 -7.30
N PHE A 77 12.16 -7.77 -7.12
CA PHE A 77 11.01 -7.36 -7.93
C PHE A 77 11.03 -5.87 -8.28
N LYS A 78 10.72 -5.56 -9.55
CA LYS A 78 10.64 -4.18 -10.06
C LYS A 78 9.29 -3.46 -9.81
N GLY A 79 8.29 -4.16 -9.26
CA GLY A 79 6.96 -3.57 -9.01
C GLY A 79 6.15 -3.24 -10.28
N ILE A 80 6.48 -3.82 -11.44
CA ILE A 80 5.89 -3.48 -12.74
C ILE A 80 4.36 -3.61 -12.75
N CYS A 81 3.80 -4.67 -12.13
CA CYS A 81 2.36 -4.87 -12.09
C CYS A 81 1.61 -3.77 -11.33
N TYR A 82 2.21 -3.22 -10.27
CA TYR A 82 1.67 -2.09 -9.52
C TYR A 82 1.69 -0.82 -10.36
N LYS A 83 2.82 -0.53 -11.03
CA LYS A 83 2.92 0.59 -11.98
C LYS A 83 1.86 0.49 -13.08
N ALA A 84 1.71 -0.69 -13.69
CA ALA A 84 0.72 -0.94 -14.74
C ALA A 84 -0.74 -0.86 -14.24
N ALA A 85 -0.97 -1.04 -12.94
CA ALA A 85 -2.28 -0.87 -12.30
C ALA A 85 -2.51 0.55 -11.75
N ASN A 86 -1.71 1.54 -12.17
CA ASN A 86 -1.76 2.95 -11.74
C ASN A 86 -1.47 3.20 -10.26
N TRP A 87 -0.72 2.31 -9.60
CA TRP A 87 -0.18 2.59 -8.26
C TRP A 87 0.98 3.57 -8.36
N GLN A 88 1.11 4.42 -7.34
CA GLN A 88 2.14 5.44 -7.24
C GLN A 88 3.29 4.92 -6.38
N CYS A 89 4.52 4.94 -6.91
CA CYS A 89 5.72 4.63 -6.13
C CYS A 89 6.16 5.90 -5.39
N LEU A 90 6.24 5.84 -4.06
CA LEU A 90 6.59 6.97 -3.21
C LEU A 90 8.07 7.02 -2.82
N GLY A 91 8.86 6.00 -3.21
CA GLY A 91 10.25 5.85 -2.81
C GLY A 91 10.50 4.52 -2.12
N THR A 92 11.48 4.46 -1.22
CA THR A 92 11.94 3.22 -0.60
C THR A 92 11.91 3.27 0.93
N THR A 93 11.88 2.09 1.56
CA THR A 93 12.11 1.93 2.99
C THR A 93 13.60 2.06 3.31
N THR A 94 13.94 2.44 4.54
CA THR A 94 15.34 2.57 4.98
C THR A 94 15.95 1.24 5.46
N GLY A 95 15.39 0.08 5.08
CA GLY A 95 15.87 -1.23 5.52
C GLY A 95 15.67 -1.58 7.01
N ARG A 96 14.86 -0.80 7.74
CA ARG A 96 14.56 -1.04 9.17
C ARG A 96 13.41 -2.02 9.36
N GLY A 97 13.57 -2.97 10.27
CA GLY A 97 12.51 -3.90 10.66
C GLY A 97 11.32 -3.24 11.36
N LYS A 98 10.16 -3.91 11.34
CA LYS A 98 8.89 -3.40 11.89
C LYS A 98 8.96 -3.01 13.38
N LYS A 99 9.82 -3.67 14.16
CA LYS A 99 10.00 -3.45 15.61
C LYS A 99 11.05 -2.39 15.97
N GLY A 100 11.69 -1.74 14.99
CA GLY A 100 12.53 -0.55 15.17
C GLY A 100 13.44 -0.55 16.39
N ALA A 101 14.51 -1.34 16.38
CA ALA A 101 15.69 -1.20 17.28
C ALA A 101 16.70 -2.32 17.03
N ASN A 102 16.26 -3.52 16.65
CA ASN A 102 17.19 -4.61 16.36
C ASN A 102 17.76 -4.46 14.95
N ASN A 103 19.10 -4.43 14.87
CA ASN A 103 19.99 -4.29 13.71
C ASN A 103 19.78 -5.29 12.54
N ALA A 104 18.62 -5.92 12.42
CA ALA A 104 18.28 -6.70 11.24
C ALA A 104 18.08 -5.74 10.05
N ARG A 105 19.10 -5.61 9.21
CA ARG A 105 18.97 -5.03 7.87
C ARG A 105 18.02 -5.91 7.07
N ILE A 106 16.78 -5.45 6.97
CA ILE A 106 15.79 -6.09 6.08
C ILE A 106 15.99 -5.49 4.68
N GLY A 107 15.81 -6.32 3.64
CA GLY A 107 15.85 -5.87 2.25
C GLY A 107 15.03 -4.58 2.03
N ILE A 108 15.60 -3.68 1.25
CA ILE A 108 15.00 -2.38 0.92
C ILE A 108 13.75 -2.65 0.09
N LYS A 109 12.65 -1.96 0.41
CA LYS A 109 11.38 -2.13 -0.30
C LYS A 109 10.96 -0.83 -0.93
N SER A 110 10.52 -0.88 -2.17
CA SER A 110 9.75 0.20 -2.79
C SER A 110 8.36 0.26 -2.16
N ILE A 111 7.89 1.48 -1.93
CA ILE A 111 6.62 1.78 -1.27
C ILE A 111 5.64 2.21 -2.35
N TRP A 112 4.56 1.45 -2.51
CA TRP A 112 3.53 1.72 -3.51
C TRP A 112 2.21 2.03 -2.83
N VAL A 113 1.51 3.04 -3.33
CA VAL A 113 0.18 3.41 -2.83
C VAL A 113 -0.84 3.55 -3.96
N TYR A 114 -2.10 3.34 -3.62
CA TYR A 114 -3.22 3.55 -4.54
C TYR A 114 -4.35 4.28 -3.81
N PRO A 115 -4.62 5.56 -4.12
CA PRO A 115 -5.78 6.29 -3.60
C PRO A 115 -7.10 5.66 -4.05
N LEU A 116 -7.97 5.32 -3.10
CA LEU A 116 -9.30 4.76 -3.38
C LEU A 116 -10.36 5.85 -3.59
N THR A 117 -10.06 7.09 -3.19
CA THR A 117 -10.91 8.26 -3.41
C THR A 117 -10.06 9.49 -3.68
N ARG A 118 -10.58 10.42 -4.48
CA ARG A 118 -9.89 11.68 -4.82
C ARG A 118 -9.57 12.53 -3.58
N HIS A 119 -10.40 12.44 -2.54
CA HIS A 119 -10.28 13.24 -1.32
C HIS A 119 -9.57 12.53 -0.17
N PHE A 120 -8.81 11.46 -0.44
CA PHE A 120 -8.19 10.64 0.61
C PHE A 120 -7.33 11.47 1.58
N LYS A 121 -6.55 12.45 1.09
CA LYS A 121 -5.73 13.32 1.96
C LYS A 121 -6.60 14.12 2.93
N LYS A 122 -7.71 14.70 2.46
CA LYS A 122 -8.64 15.43 3.34
C LYS A 122 -9.19 14.54 4.44
N ILE A 123 -9.55 13.30 4.12
CA ILE A 123 -10.08 12.33 5.10
C ILE A 123 -8.99 11.90 6.10
N LEU A 124 -7.77 11.66 5.63
CA LEU A 124 -6.65 11.22 6.47
C LEU A 124 -6.04 12.36 7.30
N CYS A 125 -6.24 13.61 6.90
CA CYS A 125 -5.79 14.81 7.62
C CYS A 125 -6.92 15.50 8.41
N GLN A 126 -8.00 14.78 8.72
CA GLN A 126 -8.97 15.16 9.75
C GLN A 126 -8.44 14.69 11.10
#